data_AF-A0A9D4S0G4-F1
#
_entry.id   AF-A0A9D4S0G4-F1
#
_cell.length_a   1.000
_cell.length_b   1.000
_cell.length_c   1.000
_cell.angle_alpha   90.00
_cell.angle_beta   90.00
_cell.angle_gamma   90.00
#
_symmetry.space_group_name_H-M   'P 1'
#
loop_
_entity.id
_entity.type
_entity.pdbx_description
1 polymer ?
#
loop_
_entity_poly.entity_id
_entity_poly.type
_entity_poly.pdbx_seq_one_letter_code
_entity_poly.pdbx_strand_id
1 'polypeptide(L)' 'MYPPKTVTALVQMRGRARKKDSKFIVLCTSSAEEGKLTDIMEREKYMIEATARLVQLQKNEECNM' A
#
# COMPACT_ATOMS: atom_id res chain seq x y z
N MET A 1 -8.25 -12.88 -12.64
CA MET A 1 -7.26 -12.50 -11.62
C MET A 1 -8.04 -12.06 -10.40
N TYR A 2 -7.89 -12.73 -9.26
CA TYR A 2 -8.65 -12.38 -8.05
C TYR A 2 -8.09 -11.09 -7.42
N PRO A 3 -8.95 -10.21 -6.86
CA PRO A 3 -8.50 -9.04 -6.13
C PRO A 3 -7.54 -9.41 -4.98
N PRO A 4 -6.54 -8.57 -4.68
CA PRO A 4 -5.68 -8.80 -3.51
C PRO A 4 -6.52 -8.80 -2.23
N LYS A 5 -6.24 -9.75 -1.34
CA LYS A 5 -6.97 -9.91 -0.06
C LYS A 5 -6.25 -9.30 1.14
N THR A 6 -4.99 -8.90 0.96
CA THR A 6 -4.14 -8.32 2.00
C THR A 6 -3.34 -7.16 1.45
N VAL A 7 -2.90 -6.26 2.35
CA VAL A 7 -1.99 -5.15 2.01
C VAL A 7 -0.69 -5.68 1.40
N THR A 8 -0.14 -6.75 1.96
CA THR A 8 1.10 -7.39 1.45
C THR A 8 0.91 -7.93 0.04
N ALA A 9 -0.22 -8.57 -0.27
CA ALA A 9 -0.52 -9.06 -1.60
C ALA A 9 -0.66 -7.90 -2.60
N LEU A 10 -1.36 -6.82 -2.23
CA LEU A 10 -1.49 -5.62 -3.05
C LEU A 10 -0.12 -5.03 -3.41
N VAL A 11 0.74 -4.80 -2.41
CA VAL A 11 2.11 -4.28 -2.60
C VAL A 11 2.93 -5.18 -3.51
N GLN A 12 2.93 -6.49 -3.26
CA GLN A 12 3.71 -7.45 -4.06
C GLN A 12 3.22 -7.54 -5.50
N MET A 13 1.91 -7.56 -5.72
CA MET A 13 1.32 -7.59 -7.06
C MET A 13 1.65 -6.32 -7.83
N ARG A 14 1.51 -5.15 -7.20
CA ARG A 14 1.89 -3.86 -7.80
C ARG A 14 3.39 -3.77 -8.06
N GLY A 15 4.24 -4.26 -7.17
CA GLY A 15 5.70 -4.26 -7.32
C GLY A 15 6.24 -5.16 -8.45
N ARG A 16 5.42 -6.03 -9.04
CA ARG A 16 5.76 -6.74 -10.28
C ARG A 16 5.64 -5.85 -11.51
N ALA A 17 4.83 -4.79 -11.45
CA ALA A 17 4.75 -3.76 -12.47
C ALA A 17 5.92 -2.77 -12.28
N ARG A 18 7.11 -3.15 -12.76
CA ARG A 18 8.38 -2.42 -12.52
C ARG A 18 8.72 -1.36 -13.57
N LYS A 19 7.99 -1.31 -14.68
CA LYS A 19 8.26 -0.32 -15.73
C LYS A 19 7.78 1.04 -15.25
N LYS A 20 8.56 2.10 -15.50
CA LYS A 20 8.13 3.47 -15.23
C LYS A 20 6.75 3.71 -15.86
N ASP A 21 5.86 4.31 -15.08
CA ASP A 21 4.46 4.60 -15.45
C ASP A 21 3.59 3.36 -15.76
N SER A 22 4.01 2.16 -15.35
CA SER A 22 3.18 0.96 -15.49
C SER A 22 1.89 1.09 -14.67
N LYS A 23 0.79 0.64 -15.27
CA LYS A 23 -0.51 0.59 -14.61
C LYS A 23 -0.76 -0.82 -14.10
N PHE A 24 -1.31 -0.90 -12.90
CA PHE A 24 -1.80 -2.13 -12.30
C PHE A 24 -3.32 -2.02 -12.19
N ILE A 25 -4.03 -2.95 -12.82
CA ILE A 25 -5.50 -2.95 -12.88
C ILE A 25 -6.00 -4.17 -12.12
N VAL A 26 -6.98 -3.94 -11.23
CA VAL A 26 -7.73 -4.99 -10.55
C VAL A 26 -9.16 -4.94 -11.06
N LEU A 27 -9.68 -6.08 -11.49
CA LEU A 27 -11.07 -6.21 -11.88
C LEU A 27 -11.86 -6.77 -10.69
N CYS A 28 -12.83 -5.99 -10.22
CA CYS A 28 -13.79 -6.42 -9.20
C CYS A 28 -15.09 -6.83 -9.90
N THR A 29 -15.67 -7.95 -9.46
CA THR A 29 -16.92 -8.48 -10.01
C THR A 29 -18.15 -8.08 -9.19
N SER A 30 -17.94 -7.48 -8.02
CA SER A 30 -18.99 -6.98 -7.14
C SER A 30 -18.54 -5.77 -6.33
N SER A 31 -19.51 -4.98 -5.86
CA SER A 31 -19.26 -3.85 -4.95
C SER A 31 -18.63 -4.28 -3.62
N ALA A 32 -18.94 -5.50 -3.15
CA ALA A 32 -18.31 -6.05 -1.95
C ALA A 32 -16.81 -6.33 -2.13
N GLU A 33 -16.38 -6.72 -3.33
CA GLU A 33 -14.96 -6.86 -3.65
C GLU A 33 -14.26 -5.51 -3.78
N GLU A 34 -14.93 -4.53 -4.39
CA GLU A 34 -14.46 -3.15 -4.47
C GLU A 34 -14.26 -2.53 -3.09
N GLY A 35 -15.25 -2.64 -2.20
CA GLY A 35 -15.15 -2.13 -0.82
C GLY A 35 -13.96 -2.73 -0.06
N LYS A 36 -13.77 -4.06 -0.16
CA LYS A 36 -12.60 -4.73 0.44
C LYS A 36 -11.28 -4.21 -0.13
N LEU A 37 -11.22 -3.94 -1.43
CA LEU A 37 -10.01 -3.40 -2.05
C LEU A 37 -9.73 -1.98 -1.56
N THR A 38 -10.76 -1.15 -1.45
CA THR A 38 -10.67 0.21 -0.89
C THR A 38 -10.15 0.19 0.54
N ASP A 39 -10.67 -0.69 1.39
CA ASP A 39 -10.20 -0.86 2.78
C ASP A 39 -8.71 -1.26 2.82
N ILE A 40 -8.29 -2.15 1.94
CA ILE A 40 -6.88 -2.58 1.84
C ILE A 40 -5.99 -1.42 1.41
N MET A 41 -6.43 -0.61 0.44
CA MET A 41 -5.71 0.57 -0.02
C MET A 41 -5.60 1.63 1.08
N GLU A 42 -6.65 1.81 1.87
CA GLU A 42 -6.63 2.75 3.00
C GLU A 42 -5.66 2.30 4.10
N ARG A 43 -5.63 1.00 4.42
CA ARG A 43 -4.63 0.43 5.35
C ARG A 43 -3.21 0.59 4.84
N GLU A 44 -2.99 0.43 3.53
CA GLU A 44 -1.68 0.71 2.92
C GLU A 44 -1.26 2.17 3.11
N LYS A 45 -2.18 3.12 2.92
CA LYS A 45 -1.93 4.54 3.15
C LYS A 45 -1.53 4.80 4.61
N TYR A 46 -2.28 4.28 5.58
CA TYR A 46 -1.94 4.44 7.00
C TYR A 46 -0.58 3.82 7.35
N MET A 47 -0.23 2.68 6.75
CA MET A 47 1.08 2.07 6.91
C MET A 47 2.20 3.00 6.41
N ILE A 48 2.04 3.59 5.23
CA ILE A 48 3.01 4.54 4.66
C ILE A 48 3.17 5.77 5.57
N GLU A 49 2.07 6.34 6.05
CA GLU A 49 2.09 7.50 6.95
C GLU A 49 2.75 7.18 8.30
N ALA A 50 2.44 6.02 8.89
CA ALA A 50 3.06 5.57 10.12
C ALA A 50 4.57 5.36 9.95
N THR A 51 4.99 4.70 8.87
CA THR A 51 6.41 4.53 8.54
C THR A 51 7.12 5.88 8.38
N ALA A 52 6.50 6.84 7.67
CA ALA A 52 7.08 8.17 7.49
C ALA A 52 7.30 8.89 8.83
N ARG A 53 6.34 8.80 9.75
CA ARG A 53 6.46 9.36 11.11
C ARG A 53 7.58 8.69 11.91
N LEU A 54 7.67 7.36 11.88
CA LEU A 54 8.72 6.61 12.58
C LEU A 54 10.11 7.00 12.09
N VAL A 55 10.29 7.11 10.76
CA VAL A 55 11.56 7.54 10.17
C VAL A 55 11.92 8.98 10.55
N GLN A 56 10.94 9.88 10.64
CA GLN A 56 11.18 11.25 11.10
C GLN A 56 11.60 11.32 12.58
N LEU A 57 10.94 10.54 13.45
CA LEU A 57 11.30 10.47 14.86
C LEU A 57 12.73 9.96 15.06
N GLN A 58 13.13 8.91 14.35
CA GLN A 58 14.51 8.39 14.39
C GLN A 58 15.54 9.44 14.00
N LYS A 59 15.30 10.21 12.92
CA LYS A 59 16.21 11.29 12.50
C LYS A 59 16.34 12.40 13.55
N ASN A 60 15.26 12.70 14.27
CA ASN A 60 15.27 13.71 15.31
C ASN A 60 16.04 13.24 16.55
N GLU A 61 15.97 11.96 16.89
CA GLU A 61 16.78 11.38 17.98
C GLU A 61 18.27 11.38 17.64
N GLU A 62 18.63 11.04 16.40
CA GLU A 62 20.04 11.06 15.92
C GLU A 62 20.62 12.48 15.85
N CYS A 63 19.82 13.51 15.56
CA CYS A 63 20.28 14.90 15.45
C CYS A 63 20.40 15.62 16.80
N ASN A 64 19.82 15.07 17.87
CA ASN A 64 19.86 15.61 19.23
C ASN A 64 20.92 14.95 20.13
N MET A 65 21.72 14.01 19.58
CA MET A 65 22.92 13.44 20.20
C MET A 65 24.17 14.12 19.65
#